data_AF-A0A2V3JN50-F1
#
_entry.id   AF-A0A2V3JN50-F1
#
_cell.length_a   1.000
_cell.length_b   1.000
_cell.length_c   1.000
_cell.angle_alpha   90.00
_cell.angle_beta   90.00
_cell.angle_gamma   90.00
#
_symmetry.space_group_name_H-M   'P 1'
#
loop_
_entity.id
_entity.type
_entity.pdbx_description
1 polymer ?
#
loop_
_entity_poly.entity_id
_entity_poly.type
_entity_poly.pdbx_seq_one_letter_code
_entity_poly.pdbx_strand_id
1 'polypeptide(L)'
;MIEIEFTEEEIKALEYGRYHHPHPRVQRRMKALWLKSQNLSHKQIYQFAGISSNTLIDYLRKYQECGIEGLKEVNFYHPQNELR
;
A
#
# COMPACT_ATOMS: atom_id res chain seq x y z
N MET A 1 -12.50 9.95 5.16
CA MET A 1 -12.22 9.59 3.75
C MET A 1 -10.92 10.29 3.40
N ILE A 2 -9.85 9.58 3.05
CA ILE A 2 -8.55 10.22 2.75
C ILE A 2 -8.53 10.46 1.25
N GLU A 3 -8.41 11.72 0.85
CA GLU A 3 -8.24 12.11 -0.54
C GLU A 3 -6.75 12.25 -0.82
N ILE A 4 -6.31 11.64 -1.91
CA ILE A 4 -4.92 11.59 -2.34
C ILE A 4 -4.93 11.82 -3.83
N GLU A 5 -4.18 12.81 -4.27
CA GLU A 5 -3.91 13.04 -5.68
C GLU A 5 -2.69 12.20 -6.06
N PHE A 6 -2.80 11.49 -7.18
CA PHE A 6 -1.71 10.68 -7.74
C PHE A 6 -1.29 11.31 -9.06
N THR A 7 0.01 11.42 -9.30
CA THR A 7 0.53 11.78 -10.61
C THR A 7 0.45 10.58 -11.57
N GLU A 8 0.49 10.82 -12.87
CA GLU A 8 0.48 9.74 -13.87
C GLU A 8 1.67 8.77 -13.71
N GLU A 9 2.83 9.31 -13.31
CA GLU A 9 4.05 8.55 -13.06
C GLU A 9 3.88 7.63 -11.86
N GLU A 10 3.23 8.12 -10.81
CA GLU A 10 2.91 7.35 -9.62
C GLU A 10 1.92 6.23 -9.93
N ILE A 11 0.88 6.51 -10.72
CA ILE A 11 -0.09 5.49 -11.15
C ILE A 11 0.61 4.37 -11.93
N LYS A 12 1.52 4.71 -12.86
CA LYS A 12 2.31 3.74 -13.62
C LYS A 12 3.23 2.92 -12.69
N ALA A 13 3.88 3.56 -11.73
CA ALA A 13 4.73 2.88 -10.76
C ALA A 13 3.93 1.92 -9.85
N LEU A 14 2.74 2.33 -9.40
CA LEU A 14 1.83 1.50 -8.60
C LEU A 14 1.32 0.30 -9.42
N GLU A 15 0.95 0.54 -10.69
CA GLU A 15 0.53 -0.51 -11.62
C GLU A 15 1.63 -1.56 -11.82
N TYR A 16 2.84 -1.12 -12.17
CA TYR A 16 3.98 -2.00 -12.38
C TYR A 16 4.36 -2.74 -11.08
N GLY A 17 4.42 -2.01 -9.96
CA GLY A 17 4.81 -2.53 -8.66
C GLY A 17 3.87 -3.59 -8.09
N ARG A 18 2.58 -3.58 -8.47
CA ARG A 18 1.61 -4.60 -8.01
C ARG A 18 1.97 -6.02 -8.46
N TYR A 19 2.73 -6.17 -9.54
CA TYR A 19 3.10 -7.48 -10.10
C TYR A 19 4.60 -7.78 -10.00
N HIS A 20 5.46 -6.76 -10.05
CA HIS A 20 6.90 -6.95 -10.21
C HIS A 20 7.72 -6.76 -8.93
N HIS A 21 7.13 -6.25 -7.85
CA HIS A 21 7.89 -6.04 -6.62
C HIS A 21 8.17 -7.38 -5.92
N PRO A 22 9.39 -7.67 -5.44
CA PRO A 22 9.75 -8.98 -4.88
C PRO A 22 8.95 -9.36 -3.63
N HIS A 23 8.51 -8.38 -2.85
CA HIS A 23 7.82 -8.59 -1.58
C HIS A 23 6.28 -8.59 -1.73
N PRO A 24 5.56 -9.68 -1.40
CA PRO A 24 4.10 -9.79 -1.56
C PRO A 24 3.30 -8.73 -0.79
N ARG A 25 3.76 -8.34 0.41
CA ARG A 25 3.12 -7.25 1.18
C ARG A 25 3.16 -5.91 0.45
N VAL A 26 4.27 -5.60 -0.22
CA VAL A 26 4.41 -4.36 -0.99
C VAL A 26 3.57 -4.44 -2.26
N GLN A 27 3.55 -5.58 -2.96
CA GLN A 27 2.63 -5.78 -4.09
C GLN A 27 1.17 -5.48 -3.70
N ARG A 28 0.73 -5.98 -2.53
CA ARG A 28 -0.62 -5.73 -2.01
C ARG A 28 -0.86 -4.26 -1.65
N ARG A 29 0.13 -3.57 -1.08
CA ARG A 29 0.09 -2.10 -0.84
C ARG A 29 -0.05 -1.33 -2.15
N MET A 30 0.80 -1.64 -3.13
CA MET A 30 0.79 -1.01 -4.47
C MET A 30 -0.57 -1.22 -5.13
N LYS A 31 -1.13 -2.44 -5.06
CA LYS A 31 -2.49 -2.73 -5.55
C LYS A 31 -3.55 -1.86 -4.87
N ALA A 32 -3.52 -1.72 -3.54
CA ALA A 32 -4.52 -0.95 -2.81
C ALA A 32 -4.50 0.55 -3.18
N LEU A 33 -3.31 1.13 -3.38
CA LEU A 33 -3.15 2.52 -3.80
C LEU A 33 -3.47 2.73 -5.27
N TRP A 34 -3.11 1.78 -6.14
CA TRP A 34 -3.57 1.80 -7.53
C TRP A 34 -5.10 1.78 -7.61
N LEU A 35 -5.77 0.92 -6.83
CA LEU A 35 -7.24 0.90 -6.78
C LEU A 35 -7.82 2.23 -6.25
N LYS A 36 -7.10 2.93 -5.36
CA LYS A 36 -7.48 4.26 -4.88
C LYS A 36 -7.39 5.31 -6.00
N SER A 37 -6.39 5.25 -6.87
CA SER A 37 -6.27 6.17 -8.01
C SER A 37 -7.34 5.95 -9.08
N GLN A 38 -7.96 4.75 -9.13
CA GLN A 38 -9.10 4.45 -10.02
C GLN A 38 -10.45 5.00 -9.50
N ASN A 39 -10.46 5.91 -8.51
CA ASN A 39 -11.67 6.46 -7.88
C ASN A 39 -12.63 5.43 -7.28
N LEU A 40 -12.12 4.27 -6.83
CA LEU A 40 -12.93 3.27 -6.13
C LEU A 40 -13.21 3.68 -4.68
N SER A 41 -14.38 3.26 -4.17
CA SER A 41 -14.70 3.46 -2.75
C SER A 41 -13.77 2.65 -1.86
N HIS A 42 -13.51 3.12 -0.64
CA HIS A 42 -12.68 2.38 0.33
C HIS A 42 -13.20 0.96 0.57
N LYS A 43 -14.54 0.80 0.57
CA LYS A 43 -15.21 -0.49 0.67
C LYS A 43 -14.80 -1.47 -0.42
N GLN A 44 -14.83 -1.02 -1.67
CA GLN A 44 -14.38 -1.82 -2.80
C GLN A 44 -12.89 -2.11 -2.75
N ILE A 45 -12.08 -1.11 -2.36
CA ILE A 45 -10.61 -1.27 -2.32
C ILE A 45 -10.22 -2.38 -1.35
N TYR A 46 -10.69 -2.36 -0.10
CA TYR A 46 -10.28 -3.38 0.87
C TYR A 46 -10.84 -4.76 0.52
N GLN A 47 -12.01 -4.83 -0.12
CA GLN A 47 -12.60 -6.08 -0.61
C GLN A 47 -11.77 -6.69 -1.75
N PHE A 48 -11.35 -5.88 -2.74
CA PHE A 48 -10.56 -6.36 -3.87
C PHE A 48 -9.08 -6.58 -3.56
N ALA A 49 -8.53 -5.82 -2.60
CA ALA A 49 -7.16 -5.98 -2.14
C ALA A 49 -7.02 -7.10 -1.09
N GLY A 50 -8.12 -7.57 -0.50
CA GLY A 50 -8.12 -8.59 0.55
C GLY A 50 -7.45 -8.10 1.83
N ILE A 51 -7.73 -6.86 2.24
CA ILE A 51 -7.18 -6.22 3.44
C ILE A 51 -8.30 -5.70 4.35
N SER A 52 -7.96 -5.32 5.57
CA SER A 52 -8.90 -4.64 6.47
C SER A 52 -9.01 -3.15 6.14
N SER A 53 -10.10 -2.52 6.59
CA SER A 53 -10.28 -1.06 6.48
C SER A 53 -9.13 -0.30 7.15
N ASN A 54 -8.69 -0.73 8.33
CA ASN A 54 -7.57 -0.09 9.05
C ASN A 54 -6.27 -0.20 8.25
N THR A 55 -5.99 -1.37 7.68
CA THR A 55 -4.81 -1.58 6.84
C THR A 55 -4.81 -0.66 5.61
N LEU A 56 -5.97 -0.42 5.01
CA LEU A 56 -6.09 0.54 3.91
C LEU A 56 -5.76 1.96 4.38
N ILE A 57 -6.28 2.38 5.54
CA ILE A 57 -6.00 3.71 6.12
C ILE A 57 -4.50 3.86 6.40
N ASP A 58 -3.85 2.85 6.97
CA ASP A 58 -2.41 2.88 7.24
C ASP A 58 -1.59 3.02 5.96
N TYR A 59 -1.98 2.34 4.87
CA TYR A 59 -1.29 2.46 3.58
C TYR A 59 -1.45 3.85 2.98
N LEU A 60 -2.66 4.44 3.07
CA LEU A 60 -2.93 5.79 2.60
C LEU A 60 -2.13 6.83 3.39
N ARG A 61 -2.06 6.71 4.72
CA ARG A 61 -1.24 7.59 5.57
C ARG A 61 0.25 7.46 5.25
N LYS A 62 0.76 6.23 5.14
CA LYS A 62 2.17 5.99 4.81
C LYS A 62 2.54 6.59 3.45
N TYR A 63 1.62 6.55 2.49
CA TYR A 63 1.80 7.22 1.20
C TYR A 63 1.86 8.74 1.35
N GLN A 64 0.98 9.35 2.14
CA GLN A 64 0.99 10.79 2.38
C GLN A 64 2.28 11.26 3.08
N GLU A 65 2.85 10.44 3.95
CA GLU A 65 4.07 10.79 4.70
C GLU A 65 5.35 10.60 3.89
N CYS A 66 5.44 9.54 3.08
CA CYS A 66 6.71 9.09 2.48
C CYS A 66 6.62 8.78 0.97
N GLY A 67 5.48 9.07 0.32
CA GLY A 67 5.24 8.77 -1.09
C GLY A 67 5.36 7.28 -1.44
N ILE A 68 5.66 7.00 -2.71
CA ILE A 68 5.82 5.62 -3.22
C ILE A 68 7.00 4.89 -2.54
N GLU A 69 8.06 5.60 -2.16
CA GLU A 69 9.24 4.97 -1.56
C GLU A 69 8.93 4.35 -0.20
N GLY A 70 8.15 5.04 0.64
CA GLY A 70 7.70 4.50 1.93
C GLY A 70 6.84 3.24 1.80
N LEU A 71 6.18 3.01 0.66
CA LEU A 71 5.41 1.79 0.44
C LEU A 71 6.30 0.55 0.31
N LYS A 72 7.49 0.73 -0.26
CA LYS A 72 8.49 -0.34 -0.49
C LYS A 72 9.14 -0.78 0.80
N GLU A 73 9.19 0.08 1.81
CA GLU A 73 9.73 -0.27 3.11
C GLU A 73 8.84 -1.28 3.84
N VAL A 74 9.38 -2.48 4.03
CA VAL A 74 8.80 -3.53 4.86
C VAL A 74 9.58 -3.58 6.17
N ASN A 75 9.06 -2.93 7.20
CA ASN A 75 9.57 -3.12 8.56
C ASN A 75 9.12 -4.50 9.04
N PHE A 76 10.06 -5.44 9.06
CA PHE A 76 9.84 -6.72 9.73
C PHE A 76 9.95 -6.48 11.23
N TYR A 77 8.86 -6.73 11.95
CA TYR A 77 8.94 -6.87 13.38
C TYR A 77 9.72 -8.16 13.67
N HIS A 78 10.96 -8.02 14.10
CA HIS A 78 11.73 -9.12 14.66
C HIS A 78 11.38 -9.19 16.14
N PRO A 79 10.61 -10.20 16.62
CA PRO A 79 10.51 -10.42 18.04
C PRO A 79 11.91 -10.71 18.56
N GLN A 80 12.36 -9.88 19.50
CA GLN A 80 13.61 -10.10 20.22
C GLN A 80 13.39 -11.35 21.08
N ASN A 81 13.64 -12.52 20.53
CA ASN A 81 13.79 -13.72 21.36
C ASN A 81 15.06 -13.50 22.17
N GLU A 82 14.91 -13.01 23.40
CA GLU A 82 15.85 -13.26 24.48
C GLU A 82 15.93 -14.78 24.65
N LEU A 83 16.80 -15.42 23.88
CA LEU A 83 17.29 -16.74 24.21
C LEU A 83 18.08 -16.58 25.51
N ARG A 84 17.44 -17.02 26.60
CA ARG A 84 18.00 -17.25 27.93
C ARG A 84 19.23 -18.14 27.89
#